data_AF-A0A7Y6XLP5-F1
#
_entry.id   AF-A0A7Y6XLP5-F1
#
_cell.length_a   1.000
_cell.length_b   1.000
_cell.length_c   1.000
_cell.angle_alpha   90.00
_cell.angle_beta   90.00
_cell.angle_gamma   90.00
#
_symmetry.space_group_name_H-M   'P 1'
#
loop_
_entity.id
_entity.type
_entity.pdbx_description
1 polymer ?
#
loop_
_entity_poly.entity_id
_entity_poly.type
_entity_poly.pdbx_seq_one_letter_code
_entity_poly.pdbx_strand_id
1 'polypeptide(L)'
;MTPEQLQRAWVLQAQADAERGVLECRMCRRRGPLEETTTLWRNGLLVFALCDRCAASHDVVFSPTPAGVEVRAKRRSSVELVTQEPPHVHGPR
;
A
#
# COMPACT_ATOMS: atom_id res chain seq x y z
N MET A 1 -24.65 7.82 4.46
CA MET A 1 -23.62 7.03 5.16
C MET A 1 -22.46 7.96 5.48
N THR A 2 -22.03 8.07 6.74
CA THR A 2 -20.90 8.92 7.13
C THR A 2 -19.56 8.22 6.80
N PRO A 3 -18.45 8.97 6.69
CA PRO A 3 -17.12 8.38 6.51
C PRO A 3 -16.77 7.32 7.57
N GLU A 4 -17.16 7.57 8.82
CA GLU A 4 -16.98 6.66 9.95
C GLU A 4 -17.78 5.36 9.78
N GLN A 5 -19.02 5.45 9.30
CA GLN A 5 -19.85 4.28 9.01
C GLN A 5 -19.24 3.41 7.90
N LEU A 6 -18.70 4.04 6.86
CA LEU A 6 -18.00 3.34 5.77
C LEU A 6 -16.73 2.66 6.26
N GLN A 7 -15.95 3.34 7.10
CA GLN A 7 -14.74 2.75 7.69
C GLN A 7 -15.10 1.55 8.58
N ARG A 8 -16.12 1.67 9.42
CA ARG A 8 -16.57 0.57 10.28
C ARG A 8 -17.06 -0.62 9.47
N ALA A 9 -17.88 -0.38 8.44
CA ALA A 9 -18.37 -1.44 7.55
C ALA A 9 -17.20 -2.16 6.84
N TRP A 10 -16.20 -1.40 6.40
CA TRP A 10 -15.02 -1.99 5.77
C TRP A 10 -14.20 -2.85 6.74
N VAL A 11 -13.95 -2.37 7.97
CA VAL A 11 -13.20 -3.15 8.98
C VAL A 11 -13.93 -4.46 9.29
N LEU A 12 -15.26 -4.42 9.44
CA LEU A 12 -16.06 -5.64 9.67
C LEU A 12 -15.95 -6.63 8.50
N GLN A 13 -16.03 -6.14 7.26
CA GLN A 13 -15.88 -7.00 6.09
C GLN A 13 -14.46 -7.57 6.00
N ALA A 14 -13.43 -6.74 6.18
CA ALA A 14 -12.03 -7.16 6.15
C ALA A 14 -11.74 -8.24 7.21
N GLN A 15 -12.35 -8.10 8.39
CA GLN A 15 -12.24 -9.11 9.44
C GLN A 15 -12.88 -10.45 9.03
N ALA A 16 -14.10 -10.41 8.49
CA ALA A 16 -14.78 -11.62 8.01
C ALA A 16 -14.06 -12.30 6.84
N ASP A 17 -13.42 -11.50 5.97
CA ASP A 17 -12.57 -11.99 4.88
C ASP A 17 -11.31 -12.67 5.46
N ALA A 18 -10.63 -12.04 6.43
CA ALA A 18 -9.42 -12.57 7.05
C ALA A 18 -9.67 -13.88 7.80
N GLU A 19 -10.82 -14.03 8.48
CA GLU A 19 -11.25 -15.28 9.11
C GLU A 19 -11.41 -16.44 8.11
N ARG A 20 -11.64 -16.12 6.83
CA ARG A 20 -11.73 -17.09 5.74
C ARG A 20 -10.41 -17.25 4.98
N GLY A 21 -9.33 -16.63 5.44
CA GLY A 21 -8.02 -16.64 4.78
C GLY A 21 -7.97 -15.82 3.48
N VAL A 22 -8.90 -14.90 3.28
CA VAL A 22 -8.93 -14.01 2.11
C VAL A 22 -8.83 -12.55 2.52
N LEU A 23 -8.55 -11.67 1.56
CA LEU A 23 -8.72 -10.24 1.76
C LEU A 23 -9.16 -9.53 0.51
N GLU A 24 -9.61 -8.29 0.69
CA GLU A 24 -9.93 -7.36 -0.38
C GLU A 24 -8.97 -6.17 -0.35
N CYS A 25 -8.15 -6.03 -1.39
CA CYS A 25 -7.11 -5.00 -1.45
C CYS A 25 -7.73 -3.59 -1.37
N ARG A 26 -7.23 -2.76 -0.44
CA ARG A 26 -7.75 -1.40 -0.23
C ARG A 26 -7.58 -0.49 -1.45
N MET A 27 -6.61 -0.80 -2.31
CA MET A 27 -6.28 0.00 -3.49
C MET A 27 -6.97 -0.50 -4.76
N CYS A 28 -6.78 -1.76 -5.15
CA CYS A 28 -7.33 -2.28 -6.42
C CYS A 28 -8.65 -3.05 -6.26
N ARG A 29 -9.16 -3.20 -5.02
CA ARG A 29 -10.43 -3.89 -4.68
C ARG A 29 -10.48 -5.37 -5.09
N ARG A 30 -9.37 -5.95 -5.56
CA ARG A 30 -9.28 -7.37 -5.89
C ARG A 30 -9.25 -8.19 -4.61
N ARG A 31 -9.89 -9.36 -4.68
CA ARG A 31 -9.81 -10.38 -3.64
C ARG A 31 -8.68 -11.36 -3.91
N GLY A 32 -8.03 -11.83 -2.86
CA GLY A 32 -6.91 -12.76 -2.94
C GLY A 32 -6.64 -13.44 -1.60
N PRO A 33 -5.70 -14.40 -1.57
CA PRO A 33 -5.30 -15.06 -0.34
C PRO A 33 -4.67 -14.06 0.64
N LEU A 34 -4.91 -14.23 1.94
CA LEU A 34 -4.34 -13.37 2.98
C LEU A 34 -2.80 -13.50 3.07
N GLU A 35 -2.25 -14.64 2.69
CA GLU A 35 -0.83 -14.97 2.79
C GLU A 35 0.07 -14.14 1.85
N GLU A 36 -0.47 -13.62 0.74
CA GLU A 36 0.26 -12.87 -0.31
C GLU A 36 0.04 -11.36 -0.20
N THR A 37 0.07 -10.85 1.04
CA THR A 37 -0.45 -9.50 1.32
C THR A 37 0.27 -8.75 2.42
N THR A 38 0.28 -7.42 2.28
CA THR A 38 0.71 -6.51 3.33
C THR A 38 -0.49 -6.08 4.17
N THR A 39 -0.50 -6.41 5.46
CA THR A 39 -1.61 -6.15 6.38
C THR A 39 -1.22 -5.26 7.56
N LEU A 40 -2.17 -4.46 8.04
CA LEU A 40 -2.09 -3.79 9.34
C LEU A 40 -3.20 -4.32 10.26
N TRP A 41 -2.79 -4.76 11.43
CA TRP A 41 -3.69 -5.25 12.47
C TRP A 41 -3.65 -4.30 13.67
N ARG A 42 -4.82 -4.05 14.27
CA ARG A 42 -4.93 -3.27 15.51
C ARG A 42 -5.84 -4.01 16.46
N ASN A 43 -5.31 -4.40 17.63
CA ASN A 43 -6.04 -5.16 18.64
C ASN A 43 -6.72 -6.43 18.09
N GLY A 44 -6.03 -7.15 17.19
CA GLY A 44 -6.54 -8.36 16.56
C GLY A 44 -7.52 -8.12 15.40
N LEU A 45 -7.85 -6.87 15.06
CA LEU A 45 -8.71 -6.53 13.93
C LEU A 45 -7.90 -6.12 12.70
N LEU A 46 -8.25 -6.64 11.53
CA LEU A 46 -7.67 -6.21 10.27
C LEU A 46 -8.20 -4.82 9.90
N VAL A 47 -7.31 -3.82 9.85
CA VAL A 47 -7.69 -2.41 9.60
C VAL A 47 -7.17 -1.87 8.28
N PHE A 48 -6.22 -2.55 7.63
CA PHE A 48 -5.76 -2.21 6.29
C PHE A 48 -5.09 -3.42 5.63
N ALA A 49 -5.28 -3.57 4.31
CA ALA A 49 -4.64 -4.62 3.53
C ALA A 49 -4.37 -4.19 2.09
N LEU A 50 -3.24 -4.63 1.53
CA LEU A 50 -2.90 -4.50 0.12
C LEU A 50 -2.41 -5.85 -0.42
N CYS A 51 -2.82 -6.19 -1.63
CA CYS A 51 -2.20 -7.31 -2.35
C CYS A 51 -0.75 -6.98 -2.73
N ASP A 52 0.08 -8.01 -2.88
CA ASP A 52 1.48 -7.87 -3.24
C ASP A 52 1.73 -7.02 -4.48
N ARG A 53 0.85 -7.08 -5.49
CA ARG A 53 0.95 -6.20 -6.67
C ARG A 53 0.89 -4.71 -6.30
N CYS A 54 -0.02 -4.34 -5.40
CA CYS A 54 -0.17 -2.96 -4.96
C CYS A 54 0.97 -2.56 -4.02
N ALA A 55 1.37 -3.46 -3.11
CA ALA A 55 2.50 -3.24 -2.22
C ALA A 55 3.84 -3.11 -2.97
N ALA A 56 4.06 -3.89 -4.03
CA ALA A 56 5.28 -3.83 -4.83
C ALA A 56 5.41 -2.54 -5.66
N SER A 57 4.29 -1.90 -6.00
CA SER A 57 4.24 -0.69 -6.83
C SER A 57 4.21 0.61 -6.03
N HIS A 58 4.08 0.54 -4.70
CA HIS A 58 3.94 1.70 -3.83
C HIS A 58 4.83 1.58 -2.61
N ASP A 59 5.41 2.70 -2.19
CA ASP A 59 5.99 2.83 -0.87
C ASP A 59 4.85 3.19 0.10
N VAL A 60 4.56 2.27 1.01
CA VAL A 60 3.45 2.38 1.97
C VAL A 60 4.01 2.60 3.36
N VAL A 61 3.64 3.71 3.97
CA VAL A 61 4.10 4.10 5.31
C VAL A 61 2.92 4.11 6.26
N PHE A 62 3.11 3.46 7.40
CA PHE A 62 2.18 3.45 8.53
C PHE A 62 2.77 4.30 9.64
N SER A 63 2.08 5.38 10.01
CA SER A 63 2.54 6.31 11.04
C SER A 63 1.55 6.32 12.21
N PRO A 64 1.97 6.06 13.46
CA PRO A 64 1.09 6.23 14.61
C PRO A 64 0.79 7.72 14.82
N THR A 65 -0.46 8.04 15.12
CA THR A 65 -0.94 9.40 15.44
C THR A 65 -1.87 9.34 16.66
N PRO A 66 -2.14 10.47 17.34
CA PRO A 66 -3.12 10.50 18.42
C PRO A 66 -4.53 10.03 18.01
N ALA A 67 -4.88 10.16 16.72
CA ALA A 67 -6.17 9.74 16.18
C ALA A 67 -6.19 8.26 15.73
N GLY A 68 -5.03 7.59 15.65
CA GLY A 68 -4.95 6.19 15.19
C GLY A 68 -3.68 5.91 14.38
N VAL A 69 -3.83 5.23 13.24
CA VAL A 69 -2.73 4.99 12.31
C VAL A 69 -3.04 5.74 11.02
N GLU A 70 -2.15 6.62 10.62
CA GLU A 70 -2.19 7.25 9.31
C GLU A 70 -1.49 6.34 8.30
N VAL A 71 -2.15 6.10 7.15
CA VAL A 71 -1.58 5.31 6.06
C VAL A 71 -1.35 6.22 4.87
N ARG A 72 -0.10 6.33 4.44
CA ARG A 72 0.28 7.04 3.20
C ARG A 72 0.86 6.04 2.21
N ALA A 73 0.41 6.13 0.96
CA ALA A 73 0.96 5.35 -0.13
C ALA A 73 1.43 6.31 -1.23
N LYS A 74 2.68 6.16 -1.67
CA LYS A 74 3.24 6.89 -2.80
C LYS A 74 3.63 5.88 -3.87
N ARG A 75 3.24 6.12 -5.12
CA ARG A 75 3.67 5.28 -6.24
C ARG A 75 5.19 5.34 -6.32
N ARG A 76 5.84 4.17 -6.39
CA ARG A 76 7.28 4.09 -6.60
C ARG A 76 7.58 4.64 -8.00
N SER A 77 8.33 5.74 -8.08
CA SER A 77 8.86 6.22 -9.36
C SER A 77 9.93 5.23 -9.81
N SER A 78 9.85 4.76 -11.05
CA SER A 78 10.94 4.01 -11.66
C SER A 78 12.20 4.89 -11.58
N VAL A 79 13.24 4.39 -10.92
CA VAL A 79 14.56 5.01 -11.06
C VAL A 79 15.05 4.56 -12.43
N GLU A 80 14.65 5.27 -13.49
CA GLU A 80 15.40 5.18 -14.73
C GLU A 80 16.80 5.70 -14.41
N LEU A 81 17.79 4.80 -14.46
CA LEU A 81 19.19 5.20 -14.45
C LEU A 81 19.37 6.16 -15.63
N VAL A 82 19.46 7.46 -15.32
CA VAL A 82 19.97 8.43 -16.27
C VAL A 82 21.43 8.06 -16.49
N THR A 83 21.69 7.31 -17.57
CA THR A 83 23.03 7.14 -18.08
C THR A 83 23.53 8.52 -18.45
N GLN A 84 24.35 9.13 -17.59
CA GLN A 84 25.02 10.38 -17.92
C GLN A 84 25.99 10.09 -19.05
N GLU A 85 25.68 10.53 -20.27
CA GLU A 85 26.66 10.57 -21.36
C GLU A 85 27.81 11.49 -20.94
N PRO A 86 29.07 11.05 -21.03
CA PRO A 86 30.21 11.88 -20.66
C PRO A 86 30.33 13.07 -21.63
N PRO A 87 30.75 14.25 -21.16
CA PRO A 87 30.89 15.41 -22.03
C PRO A 87 31.99 15.16 -23.06
N HIS A 88 31.65 15.25 -24.35
CA HIS A 88 32.62 15.30 -25.43
C HIS A 88 33.45 16.58 -25.31
N VAL A 89 34.71 16.43 -24.90
CA VAL A 89 35.70 17.52 -24.93
C VAL A 89 36.19 17.68 -26.37
N HIS A 90 35.76 18.74 -27.05
CA HIS A 90 36.40 19.18 -28.28
C HIS A 90 37.76 19.82 -27.95
N GLY A 91 38.86 19.15 -28.31
CA GLY A 91 40.21 19.70 -28.24
C GLY A 91 40.42 20.84 -29.26
N PRO A 92 41.35 21.78 -29.00
CA PRO A 92 41.56 22.94 -29.86
C PRO A 92 42.29 22.54 -31.15
N ARG A 93 41.98 23.25 -32.24
CA ARG A 93 42.69 23.21 -33.51
C ARG A 93 43.97 24.04 -33.46
#